data_AF-A0AB36H5C8-F1
#
_entry.id   AF-A0AB36H5C8-F1
#
_cell.length_a   1.000
_cell.length_b   1.000
_cell.length_c   1.000
_cell.angle_alpha   90.00
_cell.angle_beta   90.00
_cell.angle_gamma   90.00
#
_symmetry.space_group_name_H-M   'P 1'
#
loop_
_entity.id
_entity.type
_entity.pdbx_description
1 polymer ?
#
loop_
_entity_poly.entity_id
_entity_poly.type
_entity_poly.pdbx_seq_one_letter_code
_entity_poly.pdbx_strand_id
1 'polypeptide(L)'
;MAPIEISAARADEALLDLPWSLPLADWPDSLLASLPRGISRHVVRFARVSGRVLALKEINENLARAEFTTLRLLGKLGIPAVEPFAVVSGRESAEDGRDLDAILITRHLQYSLPYRAVFSQLNSEDTARKLLDALAVLLVRLHLVGFYWGDVSLSNTLFKRDAGAFAAYIVDVETGQLESQLTTGQREYDLDIARTNIVGEMLDLQAAEQLPDNVDPIAIGDLLLERYTELWDALTGRETFSANERWRVSARIEKLNELGFDVDELDMTTDLDGTTVSVQPKVVDAGHHRRRLMRLTGIDAQENQARRLLNDLDQYRVLTNQQGEEEEFVAHEWLQEQYEPVVRAIPRSMRKKLPAPEFYHELLEHKWFMSQRLGKDVTWDKAVQDYILNVLTYRQDERALITSETSAIPIVTDTEF
;
A
#
# COMPACT_ATOMS: atom_id res chain seq x y z
N MET A 1 -10.84 -17.79 35.84
CA MET A 1 -9.66 -17.05 35.38
C MET A 1 -8.86 -17.97 34.48
N ALA A 2 -9.29 -18.05 33.22
CA ALA A 2 -8.40 -18.54 32.18
C ALA A 2 -7.20 -17.56 32.09
N PRO A 3 -5.97 -18.03 31.90
CA PRO A 3 -4.85 -17.13 31.72
C PRO A 3 -5.01 -16.34 30.42
N ILE A 4 -4.68 -15.05 30.44
CA ILE A 4 -4.58 -14.25 29.21
C ILE A 4 -3.51 -14.89 28.32
N GLU A 5 -3.88 -15.16 27.07
CA GLU A 5 -2.98 -15.71 26.07
C GLU A 5 -2.53 -14.62 25.09
N ILE A 6 -1.23 -14.41 24.97
CA ILE A 6 -0.65 -13.49 23.99
C ILE A 6 0.14 -14.31 22.97
N SER A 7 -0.42 -14.44 21.76
CA SER A 7 0.25 -15.07 20.63
C SER A 7 0.85 -13.98 19.74
N ALA A 8 2.16 -13.74 19.87
CA ALA A 8 2.85 -12.67 19.15
C ALA A 8 3.87 -13.19 18.12
N ALA A 9 4.03 -12.46 17.02
CA ALA A 9 5.09 -12.73 16.05
C ALA A 9 6.49 -12.42 16.60
N ARG A 10 6.58 -11.50 17.59
CA ARG A 10 7.78 -11.18 18.37
C ARG A 10 7.36 -10.83 19.81
N ALA A 11 8.13 -11.28 20.80
CA ALA A 11 7.90 -10.88 22.19
C ALA A 11 8.15 -9.38 22.37
N ASP A 12 7.20 -8.70 23.00
CA ASP A 12 7.31 -7.30 23.43
C ASP A 12 6.70 -7.19 24.83
N GLU A 13 7.55 -7.00 25.84
CA GLU A 13 7.14 -6.97 27.25
C GLU A 13 6.14 -5.85 27.53
N ALA A 14 6.19 -4.75 26.78
CA ALA A 14 5.27 -3.63 26.94
C ALA A 14 3.81 -3.99 26.60
N LEU A 15 3.55 -5.12 25.95
CA LEU A 15 2.19 -5.64 25.80
C LEU A 15 1.61 -6.10 27.14
N LEU A 16 2.43 -6.53 28.10
CA LEU A 16 1.97 -7.01 29.40
C LEU A 16 1.43 -5.88 30.29
N ASP A 17 1.86 -4.64 30.03
CA ASP A 17 1.46 -3.45 30.79
C ASP A 17 0.12 -2.85 30.33
N LEU A 18 -0.50 -3.41 29.27
CA LEU A 18 -1.75 -2.90 28.71
C LEU A 18 -2.98 -3.41 29.49
N PRO A 19 -4.07 -2.62 29.56
CA PRO A 19 -5.25 -2.93 30.38
C PRO A 19 -6.17 -3.95 29.68
N TRP A 20 -5.70 -5.18 29.53
CA TRP A 20 -6.44 -6.24 28.83
C TRP A 20 -7.79 -6.61 29.47
N SER A 21 -7.98 -6.27 30.74
CA SER A 21 -9.21 -6.48 31.49
C SER A 21 -10.29 -5.40 31.25
N LEU A 22 -10.02 -4.40 30.40
CA LEU A 22 -11.01 -3.42 29.97
C LEU A 22 -11.41 -3.68 28.53
N PRO A 23 -12.70 -3.52 28.15
CA PRO A 23 -13.11 -3.47 26.75
C PRO A 23 -12.28 -2.44 25.98
N LEU A 24 -11.94 -2.72 24.72
CA LEU A 24 -11.06 -1.83 23.95
C LEU A 24 -11.67 -0.43 23.77
N ALA A 25 -13.00 -0.35 23.76
CA ALA A 25 -13.73 0.90 23.67
C ALA A 25 -13.42 1.88 24.82
N ASP A 26 -13.15 1.33 26.01
CA ASP A 26 -13.02 2.03 27.29
C ASP A 26 -11.56 2.25 27.71
N TRP A 27 -10.61 1.93 26.83
CA TRP A 27 -9.19 2.15 27.10
C TRP A 27 -8.87 3.63 27.30
N PRO A 28 -7.99 3.97 28.27
CA PRO A 28 -7.70 5.36 28.62
C PRO A 28 -6.94 6.07 27.51
N ASP A 29 -7.35 7.31 27.19
CA ASP A 29 -6.77 8.13 26.11
C ASP A 29 -5.25 8.31 26.24
N SER A 30 -4.70 8.26 27.47
CA SER A 30 -3.25 8.36 27.71
C SER A 30 -2.42 7.24 27.05
N LEU A 31 -3.03 6.08 26.79
CA LEU A 31 -2.40 4.95 26.10
C LEU A 31 -2.67 4.97 24.58
N LEU A 32 -3.68 5.73 24.17
CA LEU A 32 -4.16 5.77 22.80
C LEU A 32 -3.41 6.84 21.99
N ALA A 33 -3.09 6.50 20.75
CA ALA A 33 -2.69 7.46 19.76
C ALA A 33 -3.97 8.06 19.15
N SER A 34 -4.08 9.39 19.16
CA SER A 34 -5.15 10.11 18.47
C SER A 34 -4.97 10.00 16.96
N LEU A 35 -5.47 8.90 16.40
CA LEU A 35 -5.62 8.69 14.96
C LEU A 35 -7.13 8.62 14.64
N PRO A 36 -7.58 9.23 13.52
CA PRO A 36 -8.96 9.21 13.08
C PRO A 36 -9.32 7.78 12.72
N ARG A 37 -10.58 7.45 12.92
CA ARG A 37 -11.10 6.11 12.71
C ARG A 37 -11.80 6.08 11.35
N GLY A 38 -11.47 5.08 10.55
CA GLY A 38 -12.37 4.67 9.48
C GLY A 38 -13.67 4.11 10.07
N ILE A 39 -14.72 4.05 9.26
CA ILE A 39 -15.95 3.36 9.65
C ILE A 39 -15.59 1.87 9.70
N SER A 40 -15.67 1.27 10.89
CA SER A 40 -15.45 -0.16 11.08
C SER A 40 -16.62 -0.74 11.84
N ARG A 41 -17.03 -1.94 11.46
CA ARG A 41 -18.01 -2.74 12.20
C ARG A 41 -17.52 -3.15 13.59
N HIS A 42 -16.19 -3.13 13.79
CA HIS A 42 -15.51 -3.57 15.00
C HIS A 42 -14.89 -2.39 15.74
N VAL A 43 -14.63 -2.56 17.03
CA VAL A 43 -13.92 -1.54 17.82
C VAL A 43 -12.44 -1.54 17.41
N VAL A 44 -12.01 -0.46 16.77
CA VAL A 44 -10.60 -0.23 16.42
C VAL A 44 -10.02 0.93 17.24
N ARG A 45 -8.83 0.71 17.79
CA ARG A 45 -8.04 1.72 18.53
C ARG A 45 -6.58 1.64 18.12
N PHE A 46 -5.86 2.73 18.33
CA PHE A 46 -4.42 2.78 18.09
C PHE A 46 -3.71 3.07 19.40
N ALA A 47 -2.66 2.31 19.71
CA ALA A 47 -1.88 2.48 20.94
C ALA A 47 -0.40 2.68 20.62
N ARG A 48 0.27 3.50 21.43
CA ARG A 48 1.72 3.66 21.35
C ARG A 48 2.41 2.69 22.31
N VAL A 49 3.09 1.69 21.76
CA VAL A 49 3.76 0.63 22.52
C VAL A 49 5.24 0.59 22.12
N SER A 50 6.17 0.65 23.06
CA SER A 50 7.61 0.56 22.77
C SER A 50 8.10 1.48 21.63
N GLY A 51 7.58 2.73 21.59
CA GLY A 51 7.92 3.73 20.58
C GLY A 51 7.29 3.53 19.19
N ARG A 52 6.50 2.46 18.99
CA ARG A 52 5.77 2.16 17.75
C ARG A 52 4.27 2.37 17.93
N VAL A 53 3.54 2.55 16.83
CA VAL A 53 2.07 2.63 16.84
C VAL A 53 1.51 1.30 16.38
N LEU A 54 0.60 0.73 17.16
CA LEU A 54 -0.10 -0.51 16.87
C LEU A 54 -1.57 -0.21 16.67
N ALA A 55 -2.22 -0.92 15.74
CA ALA A 55 -3.66 -0.94 15.57
C ALA A 55 -4.22 -2.17 16.29
N LEU A 56 -5.25 -1.97 17.09
CA LEU A 56 -5.92 -2.96 17.91
C LEU A 56 -7.36 -3.07 17.40
N LYS A 57 -7.76 -4.27 16.99
CA LYS A 57 -9.11 -4.61 16.48
C LYS A 57 -9.72 -5.63 17.45
N GLU A 58 -10.75 -5.25 18.19
CA GLU A 58 -11.46 -6.13 19.13
C GLU A 58 -12.54 -6.93 18.39
N ILE A 59 -12.38 -8.25 18.32
CA ILE A 59 -13.23 -9.19 17.57
C ILE A 59 -13.23 -10.58 18.22
N ASN A 60 -14.18 -11.43 17.81
CA ASN A 60 -14.24 -12.81 18.27
C ASN A 60 -12.89 -13.53 18.10
N GLU A 61 -12.53 -14.36 19.08
CA GLU A 61 -11.24 -15.05 19.13
C GLU A 61 -10.93 -15.89 17.88
N ASN A 62 -11.92 -16.62 17.35
CA ASN A 62 -11.71 -17.46 16.17
C ASN A 62 -11.38 -16.61 14.94
N LEU A 63 -12.08 -15.48 14.78
CA LEU A 63 -11.82 -14.51 13.70
C LEU A 63 -10.45 -13.86 13.87
N ALA A 64 -10.08 -13.42 15.08
CA ALA A 64 -8.75 -12.85 15.35
C ALA A 64 -7.61 -13.80 14.98
N ARG A 65 -7.72 -15.08 15.36
CA ARG A 65 -6.70 -16.10 15.06
C ARG A 65 -6.65 -16.41 13.56
N ALA A 66 -7.80 -16.49 12.89
CA ALA A 66 -7.88 -16.70 11.44
C ALA A 66 -7.26 -15.52 10.68
N GLU A 67 -7.69 -14.29 10.96
CA GLU A 67 -7.20 -13.06 10.32
C GLU A 67 -5.69 -12.88 10.55
N PHE A 68 -5.19 -13.12 11.77
CA PHE A 68 -3.74 -13.12 12.06
C PHE A 68 -2.97 -14.12 11.19
N THR A 69 -3.52 -15.33 11.01
CA THR A 69 -2.88 -16.38 10.20
C THR A 69 -2.87 -16.00 8.72
N THR A 70 -3.98 -15.49 8.20
CA THR A 70 -4.13 -15.01 6.83
C THR A 70 -3.16 -13.87 6.54
N LEU A 71 -3.10 -12.84 7.38
CA LEU A 71 -2.15 -11.73 7.22
C LEU A 71 -0.69 -12.21 7.20
N ARG A 72 -0.33 -13.18 8.03
CA ARG A 72 1.03 -13.76 8.02
C ARG A 72 1.32 -14.50 6.72
N LEU A 73 0.33 -15.19 6.17
CA LEU A 73 0.46 -15.91 4.91
C LEU A 73 0.61 -14.96 3.73
N LEU A 74 -0.25 -13.93 3.64
CA LEU A 74 -0.14 -12.86 2.66
C LEU A 74 1.22 -12.17 2.71
N GLY A 75 1.73 -11.88 3.91
CA GLY A 75 3.08 -11.33 4.09
C GLY A 75 4.20 -12.24 3.58
N LYS A 76 4.08 -13.56 3.71
CA LYS A 76 5.03 -14.52 3.12
C LYS A 76 4.95 -14.59 1.60
N LEU A 77 3.75 -14.37 1.04
CA LEU A 77 3.49 -14.31 -0.39
C LEU A 77 3.84 -12.94 -1.01
N GLY A 78 4.40 -12.01 -0.23
CA GLY A 78 4.78 -10.68 -0.72
C GLY A 78 3.59 -9.75 -1.01
N ILE A 79 2.38 -10.11 -0.59
CA ILE A 79 1.18 -9.32 -0.80
C ILE A 79 1.23 -8.06 0.09
N PRO A 80 0.96 -6.86 -0.45
CA PRO A 80 0.84 -5.63 0.33
C PRO A 80 -0.32 -5.69 1.32
N ALA A 81 -0.04 -6.04 2.57
CA ALA A 81 -1.00 -6.12 3.66
C ALA A 81 -0.44 -5.48 4.94
N VAL A 82 -1.31 -5.13 5.90
CA VAL A 82 -0.87 -4.72 7.23
C VAL A 82 -0.13 -5.84 7.95
N GLU A 83 0.96 -5.51 8.65
CA GLU A 83 1.80 -6.52 9.31
C GLU A 83 1.15 -7.00 10.62
N PRO A 84 0.80 -8.28 10.76
CA PRO A 84 0.24 -8.82 11.99
C PRO A 84 1.31 -8.86 13.08
N PHE A 85 0.94 -8.41 14.28
CA PHE A 85 1.85 -8.31 15.42
C PHE A 85 1.54 -9.34 16.50
N ALA A 86 0.28 -9.40 16.97
CA ALA A 86 -0.14 -10.36 17.98
C ALA A 86 -1.66 -10.59 17.97
N VAL A 87 -2.09 -11.65 18.66
CA VAL A 87 -3.47 -11.88 19.09
C VAL A 87 -3.48 -12.01 20.61
N VAL A 88 -4.38 -11.29 21.27
CA VAL A 88 -4.62 -11.38 22.71
C VAL A 88 -6.00 -11.95 22.97
N SER A 89 -6.07 -13.10 23.64
CA SER A 89 -7.31 -13.82 23.92
C SER A 89 -7.40 -14.23 25.40
N GLY A 90 -8.52 -14.83 25.81
CA GLY A 90 -8.76 -15.18 27.21
C GLY A 90 -8.87 -13.95 28.12
N ARG A 91 -9.40 -12.84 27.59
CA ARG A 91 -9.59 -11.59 28.34
C ARG A 91 -10.85 -11.69 29.20
N GLU A 92 -10.74 -11.33 30.48
CA GLU A 92 -11.86 -11.25 31.42
C GLU A 92 -11.98 -9.81 31.93
N SER A 93 -13.20 -9.28 31.99
CA SER A 93 -13.48 -7.93 32.49
C SER A 93 -13.18 -7.82 33.99
N ALA A 94 -12.46 -6.77 34.40
CA ALA A 94 -12.14 -6.54 35.80
C ALA A 94 -13.36 -6.15 36.66
N GLU A 95 -14.42 -5.62 36.05
CA GLU A 95 -15.60 -5.11 36.77
C GLU A 95 -16.59 -6.24 37.13
N ASP A 96 -16.87 -7.12 36.19
CA ASP A 96 -17.94 -8.12 36.26
C ASP A 96 -17.48 -9.55 35.93
N GLY A 97 -16.20 -9.75 35.58
CA GLY A 97 -15.63 -11.07 35.30
C GLY A 97 -16.14 -11.73 34.01
N ARG A 98 -16.84 -10.98 33.15
CA ARG A 98 -17.33 -11.51 31.87
C ARG A 98 -16.19 -11.69 30.87
N ASP A 99 -16.34 -12.68 29.99
CA ASP A 99 -15.43 -12.86 28.86
C ASP A 99 -15.50 -11.64 27.93
N LEU A 100 -14.33 -11.16 27.52
CA LEU A 100 -14.18 -10.12 26.50
C LEU A 100 -13.69 -10.76 25.21
N ASP A 101 -14.03 -10.14 24.09
CA ASP A 101 -13.54 -10.53 22.77
C ASP A 101 -12.00 -10.50 22.71
N ALA A 102 -11.43 -11.19 21.74
CA ALA A 102 -9.99 -11.14 21.51
C ALA A 102 -9.60 -9.80 20.86
N ILE A 103 -8.31 -9.48 20.90
CA ILE A 103 -7.75 -8.34 20.18
C ILE A 103 -6.74 -8.84 19.16
N LEU A 104 -7.01 -8.59 17.88
CA LEU A 104 -6.01 -8.65 16.82
C LEU A 104 -5.18 -7.37 16.85
N ILE A 105 -3.86 -7.52 16.89
CA ILE A 105 -2.92 -6.41 16.88
C ILE A 105 -2.13 -6.44 15.58
N THR A 106 -2.17 -5.36 14.81
CA THR A 106 -1.35 -5.14 13.62
C THR A 106 -0.46 -3.93 13.80
N ARG A 107 0.61 -3.83 13.02
CA ARG A 107 1.41 -2.61 12.98
C ARG A 107 0.68 -1.55 12.17
N HIS A 108 0.64 -0.33 12.70
CA HIS A 108 0.16 0.80 11.92
C HIS A 108 1.08 1.06 10.73
N LEU A 109 0.51 1.10 9.52
CA LEU A 109 1.23 1.38 8.30
C LEU A 109 1.63 2.87 8.27
N GLN A 110 2.91 3.18 8.46
CA GLN A 110 3.35 4.58 8.49
C GLN A 110 3.26 5.23 7.10
N TYR A 111 2.85 6.50 7.06
CA TYR A 111 2.63 7.28 5.83
C TYR A 111 1.56 6.68 4.92
N SER A 112 0.68 5.84 5.46
CA SER A 112 -0.53 5.45 4.75
C SER A 112 -1.62 6.50 4.89
N LEU A 113 -2.41 6.64 3.85
CA LEU A 113 -3.54 7.54 3.77
C LEU A 113 -4.81 6.69 3.59
N PRO A 114 -5.85 6.88 4.43
CA PRO A 114 -7.17 6.37 4.11
C PRO A 114 -7.71 7.10 2.88
N TYR A 115 -8.57 6.45 2.09
CA TYR A 115 -9.05 7.01 0.82
C TYR A 115 -9.67 8.41 0.99
N ARG A 116 -10.49 8.64 2.03
CA ARG A 116 -11.11 9.95 2.32
C ARG A 116 -10.07 11.06 2.49
N ALA A 117 -8.93 10.77 3.11
CA ALA A 117 -7.85 11.74 3.26
C ALA A 117 -7.22 12.07 1.90
N VAL A 118 -7.07 11.08 1.03
CA VAL A 118 -6.54 11.30 -0.32
C VAL A 118 -7.48 12.19 -1.14
N PHE A 119 -8.79 11.93 -1.13
CA PHE A 119 -9.79 12.75 -1.82
C PHE A 119 -9.86 14.18 -1.29
N SER A 120 -9.79 14.37 0.03
CA SER A 120 -9.82 15.70 0.64
C SER A 120 -8.58 16.57 0.33
N GLN A 121 -7.45 15.93 -0.01
CA GLN A 121 -6.18 16.63 -0.27
C GLN A 121 -5.99 16.93 -1.76
N LEU A 122 -6.63 16.17 -2.64
CA LEU A 122 -6.39 16.19 -4.06
C LEU A 122 -7.72 16.26 -4.81
N ASN A 123 -8.14 17.48 -5.13
CA ASN A 123 -9.39 17.76 -5.84
C ASN A 123 -9.28 17.47 -7.36
N SER A 124 -8.96 16.24 -7.75
CA SER A 124 -8.89 15.87 -9.15
C SER A 124 -9.37 14.45 -9.45
N GLU A 125 -10.10 14.31 -10.55
CA GLU A 125 -10.46 13.03 -11.16
C GLU A 125 -9.23 12.11 -11.35
N ASP A 126 -8.06 12.70 -11.66
CA ASP A 126 -6.77 12.01 -11.76
C ASP A 126 -6.39 11.24 -10.49
N THR A 127 -6.73 11.76 -9.30
CA THR A 127 -6.43 11.09 -8.04
C THR A 127 -7.29 9.86 -7.83
N ALA A 128 -8.59 9.95 -8.15
CA ALA A 128 -9.50 8.80 -8.10
C ALA A 128 -8.97 7.68 -8.99
N ARG A 129 -8.57 8.02 -10.22
CA ARG A 129 -7.99 7.08 -11.19
C ARG A 129 -6.74 6.40 -10.62
N LYS A 130 -5.79 7.16 -10.06
CA LYS A 130 -4.57 6.60 -9.46
C LYS A 130 -4.83 5.67 -8.26
N LEU A 131 -5.84 5.97 -7.44
CA LEU A 131 -6.23 5.08 -6.33
C LEU A 131 -6.83 3.77 -6.85
N LEU A 132 -7.70 3.86 -7.86
CA LEU A 132 -8.27 2.67 -8.49
C LEU A 132 -7.23 1.83 -9.22
N ASP A 133 -6.27 2.45 -9.90
CA ASP A 133 -5.16 1.73 -10.52
C ASP A 133 -4.37 0.95 -9.46
N ALA A 134 -4.08 1.57 -8.31
CA ALA A 134 -3.40 0.92 -7.19
C ALA A 134 -4.22 -0.25 -6.61
N LEU A 135 -5.55 -0.07 -6.47
CA LEU A 135 -6.46 -1.11 -5.99
C LEU A 135 -6.58 -2.26 -6.98
N ALA A 136 -6.67 -1.99 -8.29
CA ALA A 136 -6.70 -3.00 -9.34
C ALA A 136 -5.42 -3.84 -9.33
N VAL A 137 -4.26 -3.20 -9.16
CA VAL A 137 -2.97 -3.90 -9.01
C VAL A 137 -2.99 -4.80 -7.77
N LEU A 138 -3.48 -4.32 -6.62
CA LEU A 138 -3.61 -5.13 -5.41
C LEU A 138 -4.55 -6.33 -5.63
N LEU A 139 -5.72 -6.11 -6.23
CA LEU A 139 -6.72 -7.14 -6.46
C LEU A 139 -6.21 -8.23 -7.42
N VAL A 140 -5.56 -7.84 -8.52
CA VAL A 140 -4.89 -8.79 -9.42
C VAL A 140 -3.82 -9.60 -8.69
N ARG A 141 -3.00 -8.97 -7.83
CA ARG A 141 -1.99 -9.69 -7.03
C ARG A 141 -2.62 -10.71 -6.09
N LEU A 142 -3.70 -10.35 -5.40
CA LEU A 142 -4.46 -11.28 -4.54
C LEU A 142 -4.98 -12.46 -5.37
N HIS A 143 -5.62 -12.19 -6.50
CA HIS A 143 -6.21 -13.24 -7.34
C HIS A 143 -5.16 -14.15 -7.99
N LEU A 144 -3.98 -13.63 -8.34
CA LEU A 144 -2.87 -14.42 -8.88
C LEU A 144 -2.31 -15.41 -7.86
N VAL A 145 -2.30 -15.06 -6.57
CA VAL A 145 -1.87 -15.98 -5.50
C VAL A 145 -2.99 -16.87 -4.98
N GLY A 146 -4.17 -16.85 -5.61
CA GLY A 146 -5.31 -17.68 -5.22
C GLY A 146 -6.14 -17.11 -4.07
N PHE A 147 -5.98 -15.83 -3.72
CA PHE A 147 -6.67 -15.23 -2.58
C PHE A 147 -7.93 -14.48 -3.02
N TYR A 148 -9.10 -14.97 -2.57
CA TYR A 148 -10.39 -14.29 -2.67
C TYR A 148 -10.54 -13.35 -1.47
N TRP A 149 -10.90 -12.09 -1.70
CA TRP A 149 -10.98 -11.07 -0.64
C TRP A 149 -12.35 -11.07 0.04
N GLY A 150 -13.44 -10.99 -0.72
CA GLY A 150 -14.81 -11.05 -0.21
C GLY A 150 -15.33 -9.81 0.52
N ASP A 151 -14.54 -8.75 0.66
CA ASP A 151 -14.97 -7.44 1.17
C ASP A 151 -14.12 -6.30 0.58
N VAL A 152 -13.97 -6.33 -0.75
CA VAL A 152 -13.17 -5.36 -1.50
C VAL A 152 -13.80 -3.96 -1.38
N SER A 153 -13.08 -3.02 -0.80
CA SER A 153 -13.54 -1.63 -0.62
C SER A 153 -12.38 -0.67 -0.43
N LEU A 154 -12.60 0.63 -0.62
CA LEU A 154 -11.60 1.66 -0.31
C LEU A 154 -11.45 1.86 1.20
N SER A 155 -12.48 1.62 1.99
CA SER A 155 -12.44 1.64 3.45
C SER A 155 -11.55 0.54 4.04
N ASN A 156 -11.50 -0.64 3.40
CA ASN A 156 -10.62 -1.74 3.77
C ASN A 156 -9.23 -1.68 3.10
N THR A 157 -8.92 -0.55 2.45
CA THR A 157 -7.65 -0.31 1.75
C THR A 157 -6.93 0.92 2.28
N LEU A 158 -5.62 0.78 2.52
CA LEU A 158 -4.74 1.90 2.81
C LEU A 158 -3.83 2.19 1.61
N PHE A 159 -3.55 3.48 1.37
CA PHE A 159 -2.75 3.90 0.23
C PHE A 159 -1.45 4.57 0.68
N LYS A 160 -0.34 4.25 0.04
CA LYS A 160 0.93 4.96 0.20
C LYS A 160 1.33 5.60 -1.10
N ARG A 161 1.94 6.79 -1.05
CA ARG A 161 2.57 7.36 -2.24
C ARG A 161 3.66 6.45 -2.76
N ASP A 162 3.72 6.35 -4.07
CA ASP A 162 4.69 5.57 -4.80
C ASP A 162 5.10 6.30 -6.08
N ALA A 163 5.95 7.31 -5.94
CA ALA A 163 6.58 8.03 -7.05
C ALA A 163 5.59 8.51 -8.13
N GLY A 164 4.69 9.43 -7.76
CA GLY A 164 3.64 9.96 -8.64
C GLY A 164 2.39 9.09 -8.78
N ALA A 165 2.43 7.85 -8.29
CA ALA A 165 1.31 6.91 -8.18
C ALA A 165 1.00 6.57 -6.71
N PHE A 166 0.15 5.55 -6.50
CA PHE A 166 -0.14 4.97 -5.19
C PHE A 166 0.14 3.47 -5.17
N ALA A 167 0.50 2.96 -3.99
CA ALA A 167 0.49 1.55 -3.65
C ALA A 167 -0.64 1.28 -2.66
N ALA A 168 -1.50 0.31 -2.97
CA ALA A 168 -2.60 -0.11 -2.12
C ALA A 168 -2.18 -1.26 -1.18
N TYR A 169 -2.73 -1.27 0.03
CA TYR A 169 -2.49 -2.28 1.06
C TYR A 169 -3.82 -2.76 1.63
N ILE A 170 -4.02 -4.07 1.68
CA ILE A 170 -5.19 -4.68 2.32
C ILE A 170 -5.05 -4.59 3.84
N VAL A 171 -6.14 -4.19 4.50
CA VAL A 171 -6.19 -4.00 5.96
C VAL A 171 -7.04 -5.06 6.64
N ASP A 172 -8.17 -5.40 6.03
CA ASP A 172 -9.13 -6.37 6.54
C ASP A 172 -9.16 -7.59 5.62
N VAL A 173 -8.90 -8.77 6.20
CA VAL A 173 -8.91 -10.07 5.52
C VAL A 173 -9.86 -11.05 6.18
N GLU A 174 -10.79 -10.57 7.00
CA GLU A 174 -11.72 -11.36 7.80
C GLU A 174 -12.61 -12.28 6.94
N THR A 175 -13.04 -11.80 5.77
CA THR A 175 -13.88 -12.52 4.81
C THR A 175 -13.09 -13.29 3.76
N GLY A 176 -11.76 -13.13 3.76
CA GLY A 176 -10.89 -13.64 2.72
C GLY A 176 -10.58 -15.12 2.83
N GLN A 177 -10.36 -15.77 1.69
CA GLN A 177 -10.08 -17.20 1.60
C GLN A 177 -8.93 -17.44 0.61
N LEU A 178 -7.96 -18.26 1.01
CA LEU A 178 -6.87 -18.67 0.14
C LEU A 178 -7.18 -20.05 -0.44
N GLU A 179 -7.26 -20.10 -1.76
CA GLU A 179 -7.39 -21.32 -2.56
C GLU A 179 -6.08 -21.63 -3.29
N SER A 180 -5.96 -22.85 -3.83
CA SER A 180 -4.83 -23.19 -4.70
C SER A 180 -4.83 -22.37 -5.98
N GLN A 181 -6.01 -22.09 -6.52
CA GLN A 181 -6.24 -21.19 -7.64
C GLN A 181 -7.70 -20.73 -7.59
N LEU A 182 -7.94 -19.42 -7.76
CA LEU A 182 -9.30 -18.92 -7.88
C LEU A 182 -9.94 -19.32 -9.20
N THR A 183 -11.20 -19.75 -9.11
CA THR A 183 -12.08 -19.88 -10.27
C THR A 183 -12.39 -18.50 -10.88
N THR A 184 -12.78 -18.46 -12.15
CA THR A 184 -13.24 -17.22 -12.79
C THR A 184 -14.43 -16.61 -12.05
N GLY A 185 -15.41 -17.44 -11.63
CA GLY A 185 -16.58 -16.96 -10.90
C GLY A 185 -16.26 -16.33 -9.54
N GLN A 186 -15.27 -16.85 -8.81
CA GLN A 186 -14.81 -16.21 -7.56
C GLN A 186 -14.21 -14.83 -7.82
N ARG A 187 -13.38 -14.70 -8.87
CA ARG A 187 -12.79 -13.39 -9.24
C ARG A 187 -13.86 -12.40 -9.70
N GLU A 188 -14.79 -12.84 -10.53
CA GLU A 188 -15.91 -12.01 -11.00
C GLU A 188 -16.80 -11.55 -9.85
N TYR A 189 -17.02 -12.41 -8.84
CA TYR A 189 -17.78 -12.04 -7.66
C TYR A 189 -17.06 -11.01 -6.78
N ASP A 190 -15.74 -11.15 -6.59
CA ASP A 190 -14.93 -10.13 -5.89
C ASP A 190 -14.99 -8.78 -6.61
N LEU A 191 -14.99 -8.80 -7.95
CA LEU A 191 -15.11 -7.59 -8.77
C LEU A 191 -16.49 -6.92 -8.66
N ASP A 192 -17.57 -7.70 -8.59
CA ASP A 192 -18.92 -7.18 -8.41
C ASP A 192 -19.09 -6.52 -7.03
N ILE A 193 -18.56 -7.16 -5.98
CA ILE A 193 -18.47 -6.58 -4.63
C ILE A 193 -17.68 -5.28 -4.67
N ALA A 194 -16.47 -5.30 -5.27
CA ALA A 194 -15.60 -4.14 -5.36
C ALA A 194 -16.31 -2.96 -6.03
N ARG A 195 -16.93 -3.20 -7.19
CA ARG A 195 -17.68 -2.18 -7.92
C ARG A 195 -18.79 -1.58 -7.07
N THR A 196 -19.60 -2.42 -6.44
CA THR A 196 -20.75 -1.99 -5.62
C THR A 196 -20.29 -1.15 -4.42
N ASN A 197 -19.29 -1.64 -3.69
CA ASN A 197 -18.76 -0.96 -2.51
C ASN A 197 -18.12 0.38 -2.86
N ILE A 198 -17.30 0.43 -3.91
CA ILE A 198 -16.62 1.67 -4.35
C ILE A 198 -17.63 2.71 -4.82
N VAL A 199 -18.64 2.32 -5.59
CA VAL A 199 -19.72 3.23 -6.01
C VAL A 199 -20.41 3.82 -4.78
N GLY A 200 -20.74 2.99 -3.78
CA GLY A 200 -21.32 3.44 -2.52
C GLY A 200 -20.40 4.43 -1.78
N GLU A 201 -19.12 4.10 -1.63
CA GLU A 201 -18.15 4.97 -0.94
C GLU A 201 -17.90 6.29 -1.66
N MET A 202 -17.99 6.32 -3.00
CA MET A 202 -17.93 7.55 -3.79
C MET A 202 -19.19 8.41 -3.63
N LEU A 203 -20.37 7.78 -3.62
CA LEU A 203 -21.64 8.48 -3.35
C LEU A 203 -21.63 9.10 -1.95
N ASP A 204 -21.09 8.40 -0.96
CA ASP A 204 -20.90 8.94 0.40
C ASP A 204 -19.96 10.15 0.41
N LEU A 205 -18.89 10.13 -0.39
CA LEU A 205 -17.99 11.26 -0.53
C LEU A 205 -18.67 12.46 -1.18
N GLN A 206 -19.51 12.25 -2.20
CA GLN A 206 -20.30 13.31 -2.83
C GLN A 206 -21.31 13.91 -1.85
N ALA A 207 -22.05 13.07 -1.12
CA ALA A 207 -23.00 13.50 -0.12
C ALA A 207 -22.34 14.31 1.02
N ALA A 208 -21.06 14.03 1.31
CA ALA A 208 -20.26 14.76 2.28
C ALA A 208 -19.57 16.03 1.72
N GLU A 209 -19.84 16.41 0.47
CA GLU A 209 -19.16 17.52 -0.25
C GLU A 209 -17.63 17.35 -0.33
N GLN A 210 -17.14 16.11 -0.28
CA GLN A 210 -15.71 15.74 -0.34
C GLN A 210 -15.29 15.25 -1.73
N LEU A 211 -16.24 15.04 -2.63
CA LEU A 211 -16.00 14.72 -4.04
C LEU A 211 -16.80 15.69 -4.92
N PRO A 212 -16.20 16.26 -5.98
CA PRO A 212 -16.92 17.15 -6.89
C PRO A 212 -18.13 16.48 -7.54
N ASP A 213 -19.23 17.21 -7.70
CA ASP A 213 -20.48 16.73 -8.31
C ASP A 213 -20.33 16.28 -9.77
N ASN A 214 -19.26 16.71 -10.45
CA ASN A 214 -18.97 16.32 -11.83
C ASN A 214 -18.27 14.97 -11.95
N VAL A 215 -17.90 14.33 -10.84
CA VAL A 215 -17.38 12.95 -10.84
C VAL A 215 -18.57 12.00 -10.89
N ASP A 216 -18.52 11.00 -11.77
CA ASP A 216 -19.55 9.95 -11.83
C ASP A 216 -19.09 8.71 -11.04
N PRO A 217 -19.69 8.40 -9.86
CA PRO A 217 -19.35 7.22 -9.08
C PRO A 217 -19.43 5.91 -9.85
N ILE A 218 -20.40 5.79 -10.76
CA ILE A 218 -20.63 4.57 -11.54
C ILE A 218 -19.49 4.39 -12.54
N ALA A 219 -19.14 5.45 -13.27
CA ALA A 219 -18.00 5.42 -14.19
C ALA A 219 -16.67 5.12 -13.48
N ILE A 220 -16.48 5.61 -12.25
CA ILE A 220 -15.33 5.29 -11.41
C ILE A 220 -15.33 3.80 -11.02
N GLY A 221 -16.47 3.24 -10.60
CA GLY A 221 -16.60 1.80 -10.34
C GLY A 221 -16.31 0.94 -11.58
N ASP A 222 -16.81 1.34 -12.74
CA ASP A 222 -16.56 0.64 -14.03
C ASP A 222 -15.08 0.70 -14.43
N LEU A 223 -14.42 1.83 -14.17
CA LEU A 223 -12.98 1.99 -14.46
C LEU A 223 -12.12 0.97 -13.69
N LEU A 224 -12.48 0.62 -12.45
CA LEU A 224 -11.78 -0.44 -11.72
C LEU A 224 -11.84 -1.76 -12.48
N LEU A 225 -13.02 -2.12 -12.98
CA LEU A 225 -13.23 -3.37 -13.72
C LEU A 225 -12.42 -3.39 -15.01
N GLU A 226 -12.44 -2.28 -15.75
CA GLU A 226 -11.63 -2.11 -16.97
C GLU A 226 -10.15 -2.31 -16.65
N ARG A 227 -9.62 -1.62 -15.64
CA ARG A 227 -8.21 -1.69 -15.25
C ARG A 227 -7.80 -3.06 -14.74
N TYR A 228 -8.64 -3.68 -13.92
CA TYR A 228 -8.42 -5.04 -13.46
C TYR A 228 -8.38 -6.01 -14.64
N THR A 229 -9.34 -5.93 -15.57
CA THR A 229 -9.45 -6.85 -16.70
C THR A 229 -8.27 -6.67 -17.66
N GLU A 230 -7.95 -5.43 -18.02
CA GLU A 230 -6.76 -5.09 -18.81
C GLU A 230 -5.49 -5.70 -18.20
N LEU A 231 -5.31 -5.55 -16.89
CA LEU A 231 -4.14 -6.05 -16.19
C LEU A 231 -4.14 -7.58 -16.06
N TRP A 232 -5.28 -8.18 -15.74
CA TRP A 232 -5.42 -9.63 -15.60
C TRP A 232 -5.17 -10.34 -16.92
N ASP A 233 -5.80 -9.88 -18.00
CA ASP A 233 -5.54 -10.38 -19.35
C ASP A 233 -4.09 -10.13 -19.73
N ALA A 234 -3.51 -9.01 -19.28
CA ALA A 234 -2.13 -8.70 -19.58
C ALA A 234 -1.14 -9.73 -19.03
N LEU A 235 -1.41 -10.23 -17.82
CA LEU A 235 -0.54 -11.12 -17.06
C LEU A 235 -0.87 -12.60 -17.29
N THR A 236 -2.12 -12.94 -17.58
CA THR A 236 -2.58 -14.34 -17.69
C THR A 236 -2.86 -14.78 -19.13
N GLY A 237 -3.07 -13.81 -20.04
CA GLY A 237 -3.32 -14.07 -21.44
C GLY A 237 -2.09 -14.62 -22.17
N ARG A 238 -2.36 -15.51 -23.13
CA ARG A 238 -1.37 -15.91 -24.15
C ARG A 238 -1.58 -15.06 -25.38
N GLU A 239 -0.57 -14.32 -25.78
CA GLU A 239 -0.59 -13.61 -27.06
C GLU A 239 0.29 -14.31 -28.08
N THR A 240 -0.14 -14.24 -29.34
CA THR A 240 0.46 -14.93 -30.46
C THR A 240 0.82 -13.88 -31.51
N PHE A 241 2.10 -13.78 -31.83
CA PHE A 241 2.66 -12.76 -32.72
C PHE A 241 3.30 -13.41 -33.94
N SER A 242 3.29 -12.72 -35.07
CA SER A 242 4.18 -13.12 -36.17
C SER A 242 5.63 -12.90 -35.75
N ALA A 243 6.56 -13.72 -36.24
CA ALA A 243 8.00 -13.58 -35.98
C ALA A 243 8.58 -12.19 -36.32
N ASN A 244 7.89 -11.41 -37.16
CA ASN A 244 8.26 -10.05 -37.55
C ASN A 244 7.75 -8.96 -36.58
N GLU A 245 6.91 -9.30 -35.60
CA GLU A 245 6.30 -8.37 -34.65
C GLU A 245 6.99 -8.38 -33.27
N ARG A 246 8.30 -8.67 -33.22
CA ARG A 246 9.07 -8.75 -31.96
C ARG A 246 8.94 -7.49 -31.09
N TRP A 247 8.70 -6.32 -31.70
CA TRP A 247 8.46 -5.06 -30.99
C TRP A 247 7.23 -5.11 -30.06
N ARG A 248 6.21 -5.92 -30.38
CA ARG A 248 5.00 -6.08 -29.54
C ARG A 248 5.31 -6.75 -28.20
N VAL A 249 6.31 -7.62 -28.17
CA VAL A 249 6.79 -8.26 -26.94
C VAL A 249 7.43 -7.22 -26.01
N SER A 250 8.30 -6.35 -26.55
CA SER A 250 8.92 -5.26 -25.79
C SER A 250 7.88 -4.25 -25.27
N ALA A 251 6.93 -3.85 -26.11
CA ALA A 251 5.84 -2.95 -25.70
C ALA A 251 4.98 -3.56 -24.59
N ARG A 252 4.77 -4.89 -24.61
CA ARG A 252 4.06 -5.60 -23.55
C ARG A 252 4.84 -5.63 -22.23
N ILE A 253 6.12 -5.95 -22.27
CA ILE A 253 6.99 -5.90 -21.07
C ILE A 253 6.98 -4.49 -20.47
N GLU A 254 7.15 -3.46 -21.31
CA GLU A 254 7.12 -2.07 -20.88
C GLU A 254 5.78 -1.72 -20.22
N LYS A 255 4.66 -2.18 -20.80
CA LYS A 255 3.33 -1.99 -20.21
C LYS A 255 3.18 -2.66 -18.84
N LEU A 256 3.71 -3.87 -18.67
CA LEU A 256 3.68 -4.57 -17.38
C LEU A 256 4.56 -3.87 -16.33
N ASN A 257 5.73 -3.38 -16.74
CA ASN A 257 6.62 -2.58 -15.89
C ASN A 257 5.99 -1.24 -15.47
N GLU A 258 5.26 -0.56 -16.35
CA GLU A 258 4.46 0.62 -16.00
C GLU A 258 3.41 0.31 -14.93
N LEU A 259 2.83 -0.89 -14.97
CA LEU A 259 1.80 -1.36 -14.04
C LEU A 259 2.39 -1.94 -12.74
N GLY A 260 3.71 -1.86 -12.55
CA GLY A 260 4.39 -2.32 -11.34
C GLY A 260 4.58 -3.85 -11.26
N PHE A 261 4.57 -4.53 -12.40
CA PHE A 261 4.91 -5.95 -12.53
C PHE A 261 6.23 -6.08 -13.28
N ASP A 262 7.12 -6.91 -12.77
CA ASP A 262 8.38 -7.23 -13.43
C ASP A 262 8.24 -8.54 -14.22
N VAL A 263 8.82 -8.57 -15.41
CA VAL A 263 8.75 -9.69 -16.35
C VAL A 263 10.17 -10.20 -16.59
N ASP A 264 10.58 -11.17 -15.79
CA ASP A 264 11.94 -11.74 -15.83
C ASP A 264 12.08 -12.78 -16.95
N GLU A 265 11.02 -13.56 -17.20
CA GLU A 265 11.02 -14.65 -18.17
C GLU A 265 9.77 -14.60 -19.05
N LEU A 266 9.95 -14.97 -20.31
CA LEU A 266 8.87 -15.15 -21.28
C LEU A 266 8.87 -16.60 -21.74
N ASP A 267 7.75 -17.29 -21.56
CA ASP A 267 7.56 -18.59 -22.19
C ASP A 267 7.27 -18.36 -23.67
N MET A 268 8.26 -18.67 -24.51
CA MET A 268 8.18 -18.52 -25.96
C MET A 268 8.00 -19.90 -26.60
N THR A 269 6.88 -20.08 -27.30
CA THR A 269 6.65 -21.27 -28.13
C THR A 269 6.50 -20.86 -29.58
N THR A 270 7.18 -21.55 -30.46
CA THR A 270 7.14 -21.30 -31.91
C THR A 270 6.37 -22.43 -32.59
N ASP A 271 5.52 -22.08 -33.55
CA ASP A 271 4.87 -23.07 -34.40
C ASP A 271 5.87 -23.85 -35.28
N LEU A 272 5.43 -24.99 -35.83
CA LEU A 272 6.26 -25.89 -36.64
C LEU A 272 6.91 -25.21 -37.86
N ASP A 273 6.27 -24.14 -38.35
CA ASP A 273 6.70 -23.36 -39.51
C ASP A 273 7.55 -22.14 -39.14
N GLY A 274 7.83 -21.90 -37.85
CA GLY A 274 8.69 -20.79 -37.40
C GLY A 274 8.07 -19.39 -37.56
N THR A 275 6.81 -19.32 -37.96
CA THR A 275 6.14 -18.10 -38.46
C THR A 275 5.48 -17.34 -37.31
N THR A 276 5.10 -18.05 -36.26
CA THR A 276 4.32 -17.51 -35.16
C THR A 276 4.96 -17.84 -33.81
N VAL A 277 5.09 -16.83 -32.95
CA VAL A 277 5.65 -16.93 -31.60
C VAL A 277 4.53 -16.63 -30.61
N SER A 278 4.17 -17.60 -29.77
CA SER A 278 3.30 -17.37 -28.63
C SER A 278 4.15 -17.04 -27.41
N VAL A 279 3.79 -15.96 -26.73
CA VAL A 279 4.49 -15.44 -25.55
C VAL A 279 3.51 -15.36 -24.40
N GLN A 280 3.89 -15.99 -23.28
CA GLN A 280 3.23 -15.80 -22.00
C GLN A 280 4.22 -15.19 -21.01
N PRO A 281 3.88 -14.05 -20.37
CA PRO A 281 4.74 -13.48 -19.35
C PRO A 281 4.78 -14.41 -18.14
N LYS A 282 5.99 -14.79 -17.73
CA LYS A 282 6.21 -15.39 -16.43
C LYS A 282 6.54 -14.27 -15.47
N VAL A 283 5.48 -13.73 -14.89
CA VAL A 283 5.55 -12.65 -13.90
C VAL A 283 6.37 -13.14 -12.73
N VAL A 284 7.50 -12.49 -12.46
CA VAL A 284 8.29 -12.79 -11.27
C VAL A 284 7.76 -11.95 -10.11
N ASP A 285 7.64 -12.66 -8.99
CA ASP A 285 7.36 -12.23 -7.62
C ASP A 285 7.35 -10.69 -7.41
N ALA A 286 6.15 -10.18 -7.16
CA ALA A 286 5.88 -8.76 -6.94
C ALA A 286 6.88 -8.13 -5.95
N GLY A 287 7.40 -6.94 -6.27
CA GLY A 287 8.36 -6.26 -5.40
C GLY A 287 9.83 -6.54 -5.70
N HIS A 288 10.19 -6.86 -6.95
CA HIS A 288 11.58 -7.10 -7.37
C HIS A 288 12.47 -5.88 -7.08
N HIS A 289 12.09 -4.69 -7.56
CA HIS A 289 12.90 -3.48 -7.42
C HIS A 289 13.05 -3.13 -5.94
N ARG A 290 11.96 -3.25 -5.17
CA ARG A 290 12.00 -3.07 -3.71
C ARG A 290 13.02 -4.00 -3.05
N ARG A 291 13.00 -5.30 -3.37
CA ARG A 291 13.95 -6.29 -2.80
C ARG A 291 15.39 -6.03 -3.24
N ARG A 292 15.62 -5.70 -4.52
CA ARG A 292 16.94 -5.35 -5.04
C ARG A 292 17.49 -4.11 -4.33
N LEU A 293 16.72 -3.02 -4.27
CA LEU A 293 17.12 -1.80 -3.57
C LEU A 293 17.40 -2.06 -2.09
N MET A 294 16.52 -2.79 -1.41
CA MET A 294 16.69 -3.15 0.01
C MET A 294 17.97 -3.97 0.23
N ARG A 295 18.27 -4.93 -0.64
CA ARG A 295 19.50 -5.75 -0.55
C ARG A 295 20.76 -4.91 -0.73
N LEU A 296 20.76 -3.98 -1.68
CA LEU A 296 21.93 -3.16 -2.02
C LEU A 296 22.17 -2.02 -1.02
N THR A 297 21.10 -1.41 -0.51
CA THR A 297 21.18 -0.13 0.22
C THR A 297 20.53 -0.15 1.60
N GLY A 298 19.67 -1.12 1.88
CA GLY A 298 18.84 -1.13 3.10
C GLY A 298 17.66 -0.14 3.08
N ILE A 299 17.40 0.53 1.95
CA ILE A 299 16.26 1.45 1.81
C ILE A 299 14.97 0.65 1.60
N ASP A 300 13.98 0.85 2.49
CA ASP A 300 12.61 0.36 2.31
C ASP A 300 11.77 1.39 1.54
N ALA A 301 11.45 1.06 0.29
CA ALA A 301 10.69 1.91 -0.63
C ALA A 301 9.51 1.14 -1.24
N GLN A 302 8.55 1.88 -1.82
CA GLN A 302 7.54 1.30 -2.71
C GLN A 302 8.16 0.95 -4.07
N GLU A 303 7.43 0.23 -4.94
CA GLU A 303 8.02 -0.38 -6.15
C GLU A 303 8.47 0.68 -7.18
N ASN A 304 7.64 1.69 -7.46
CA ASN A 304 8.03 2.76 -8.39
C ASN A 304 9.10 3.67 -7.80
N GLN A 305 9.04 3.95 -6.50
CA GLN A 305 10.14 4.61 -5.79
C GLN A 305 11.44 3.82 -5.93
N ALA A 306 11.41 2.50 -5.70
CA ALA A 306 12.59 1.67 -5.78
C ALA A 306 13.18 1.65 -7.19
N ARG A 307 12.34 1.50 -8.22
CA ARG A 307 12.73 1.62 -9.62
C ARG A 307 13.38 2.98 -9.91
N ARG A 308 12.79 4.07 -9.42
CA ARG A 308 13.33 5.43 -9.62
C ARG A 308 14.70 5.61 -8.97
N LEU A 309 14.87 5.12 -7.75
CA LEU A 309 16.15 5.20 -7.02
C LEU A 309 17.22 4.31 -7.65
N LEU A 310 16.86 3.11 -8.12
CA LEU A 310 17.79 2.23 -8.84
C LEU A 310 18.23 2.86 -10.18
N ASN A 311 17.34 3.54 -10.90
CA ASN A 311 17.72 4.27 -12.11
C ASN A 311 18.69 5.43 -11.81
N ASP A 312 18.51 6.13 -10.70
CA ASP A 312 19.45 7.18 -10.26
C ASP A 312 20.81 6.60 -9.86
N LEU A 313 20.82 5.43 -9.19
CA LEU A 313 22.04 4.67 -8.91
C LEU A 313 22.75 4.23 -10.20
N ASP A 314 22.03 3.68 -11.18
CA ASP A 314 22.61 3.26 -12.45
C ASP A 314 23.16 4.45 -13.23
N GLN A 315 22.49 5.61 -13.17
CA GLN A 315 23.01 6.87 -13.71
C GLN A 315 24.28 7.32 -12.99
N TYR A 316 24.34 7.22 -11.66
CA TYR A 316 25.53 7.52 -10.88
C TYR A 316 26.72 6.66 -11.31
N ARG A 317 26.54 5.33 -11.45
CA ARG A 317 27.56 4.39 -11.94
C ARG A 317 28.14 4.79 -13.29
N VAL A 318 27.30 5.30 -14.19
CA VAL A 318 27.74 5.79 -15.51
C VAL A 318 28.55 7.07 -15.36
N LEU A 319 28.07 8.04 -14.58
CA LEU A 319 28.72 9.34 -14.39
C LEU A 319 30.07 9.25 -13.67
N THR A 320 30.24 8.29 -12.76
CA THR A 320 31.51 8.02 -12.06
C THR A 320 32.41 7.04 -12.80
N ASN A 321 31.99 6.53 -13.96
CA ASN A 321 32.72 5.55 -14.76
C ASN A 321 33.04 4.24 -13.99
N GLN A 322 32.12 3.80 -13.12
CA GLN A 322 32.23 2.61 -12.27
C GLN A 322 31.37 1.44 -12.80
N GLN A 323 31.13 1.39 -14.11
CA GLN A 323 30.28 0.35 -14.73
C GLN A 323 30.86 -1.07 -14.60
N GLY A 324 32.20 -1.19 -14.46
CA GLY A 324 32.88 -2.46 -14.27
C GLY A 324 33.06 -2.90 -12.82
N GLU A 325 32.64 -2.05 -11.86
CA GLU A 325 32.75 -2.35 -10.42
C GLU A 325 31.57 -3.18 -9.92
N GLU A 326 31.74 -3.82 -8.76
CA GLU A 326 30.65 -4.53 -8.09
C GLU A 326 29.52 -3.58 -7.73
N GLU A 327 28.28 -3.99 -8.03
CA GLU A 327 27.10 -3.14 -7.88
C GLU A 327 26.86 -2.74 -6.43
N GLU A 328 27.08 -3.66 -5.48
CA GLU A 328 26.98 -3.44 -4.04
C GLU A 328 27.91 -2.31 -3.57
N PHE A 329 29.13 -2.25 -4.11
CA PHE A 329 30.10 -1.22 -3.74
C PHE A 329 29.62 0.15 -4.21
N VAL A 330 29.22 0.27 -5.47
CA VAL A 330 28.74 1.55 -6.01
C VAL A 330 27.40 1.96 -5.39
N ALA A 331 26.54 1.00 -5.03
CA ALA A 331 25.31 1.27 -4.31
C ALA A 331 25.57 1.88 -2.93
N HIS A 332 26.57 1.37 -2.21
CA HIS A 332 26.96 1.93 -0.93
C HIS A 332 27.55 3.35 -1.07
N GLU A 333 28.37 3.57 -2.08
CA GLU A 333 28.93 4.89 -2.39
C GLU A 333 27.82 5.90 -2.75
N TRP A 334 26.93 5.56 -3.69
CA TRP A 334 25.77 6.37 -4.04
C TRP A 334 24.89 6.69 -2.83
N LEU A 335 24.66 5.70 -1.95
CA LEU A 335 23.90 5.88 -0.72
C LEU A 335 24.53 6.96 0.16
N GLN A 336 25.85 6.90 0.37
CA GLN A 336 26.58 7.84 1.23
C GLN A 336 26.77 9.24 0.61
N GLU A 337 27.00 9.29 -0.70
CA GLU A 337 27.40 10.53 -1.39
C GLU A 337 26.21 11.30 -1.99
N GLN A 338 25.15 10.61 -2.42
CA GLN A 338 23.99 11.23 -3.07
C GLN A 338 22.74 11.16 -2.19
N TYR A 339 22.32 9.95 -1.80
CA TYR A 339 21.02 9.75 -1.16
C TYR A 339 20.98 10.31 0.28
N GLU A 340 21.89 9.87 1.14
CA GLU A 340 21.89 10.24 2.55
C GLU A 340 22.06 11.74 2.80
N PRO A 341 22.98 12.47 2.12
CA PRO A 341 23.12 13.92 2.32
C PRO A 341 21.85 14.67 1.99
N VAL A 342 21.20 14.31 0.87
CA VAL A 342 19.95 14.91 0.41
C VAL A 342 18.82 14.67 1.42
N VAL A 343 18.63 13.42 1.87
CA VAL A 343 17.59 13.09 2.86
C VAL A 343 17.88 13.72 4.23
N ARG A 344 19.14 13.75 4.67
CA ARG A 344 19.53 14.31 5.98
C ARG A 344 19.39 15.82 6.03
N ALA A 345 19.47 16.50 4.89
CA ALA A 345 19.23 17.93 4.78
C ALA A 345 17.80 18.34 5.18
N ILE A 346 16.84 17.39 5.22
CA ILE A 346 15.49 17.69 5.68
C ILE A 346 15.42 17.93 7.19
N PRO A 347 14.88 19.10 7.61
CA PRO A 347 14.68 19.42 9.01
C PRO A 347 13.88 18.34 9.73
N ARG A 348 14.29 17.98 10.96
CA ARG A 348 13.63 16.93 11.75
C ARG A 348 12.13 17.18 11.92
N SER A 349 11.69 18.44 12.02
CA SER A 349 10.29 18.83 12.13
C SER A 349 9.45 18.54 10.88
N MET A 350 10.08 18.44 9.71
CA MET A 350 9.41 18.20 8.41
C MET A 350 9.45 16.73 7.98
N ARG A 351 10.24 15.86 8.64
CA ARG A 351 10.33 14.43 8.31
C ARG A 351 9.03 13.65 8.52
N LYS A 352 8.06 14.23 9.23
CA LYS A 352 6.71 13.67 9.35
C LYS A 352 5.83 13.90 8.11
N LYS A 353 6.28 14.70 7.14
CA LYS A 353 5.52 15.01 5.93
C LYS A 353 5.58 13.92 4.88
N LEU A 354 6.73 13.29 4.71
CA LEU A 354 6.95 12.27 3.68
C LEU A 354 7.97 11.23 4.14
N PRO A 355 7.85 9.98 3.66
CA PRO A 355 8.92 9.01 3.80
C PRO A 355 10.14 9.41 2.96
N ALA A 356 11.34 9.02 3.39
CA ALA A 356 12.59 9.41 2.75
C ALA A 356 12.70 9.05 1.25
N PRO A 357 12.28 7.86 0.79
CA PRO A 357 12.29 7.54 -0.65
C PRO A 357 11.39 8.45 -1.48
N GLU A 358 10.17 8.76 -1.02
CA GLU A 358 9.27 9.67 -1.73
C GLU A 358 9.85 11.08 -1.79
N PHE A 359 10.44 11.55 -0.69
CA PHE A 359 11.12 12.83 -0.65
C PHE A 359 12.28 12.90 -1.67
N TYR A 360 13.13 11.87 -1.72
CA TYR A 360 14.24 11.82 -2.68
C TYR A 360 13.73 11.77 -4.13
N HIS A 361 12.68 11.01 -4.39
CA HIS A 361 12.01 10.97 -5.68
C HIS A 361 11.51 12.36 -6.12
N GLU A 362 10.73 13.04 -5.28
CA GLU A 362 10.19 14.37 -5.60
C GLU A 362 11.32 15.39 -5.83
N LEU A 363 12.42 15.25 -5.11
CA LEU A 363 13.60 16.10 -5.29
C LEU A 363 14.36 15.85 -6.59
N LEU A 364 14.46 14.61 -7.05
CA LEU A 364 15.03 14.29 -8.36
C LEU A 364 14.26 15.03 -9.47
N GLU A 365 12.92 14.99 -9.41
CA GLU A 365 12.07 15.71 -10.35
C GLU A 365 12.22 17.22 -10.22
N HIS A 366 12.17 17.74 -8.99
CA HIS A 366 12.32 19.17 -8.72
C HIS A 366 13.65 19.71 -9.26
N LYS A 367 14.76 19.03 -8.98
CA LYS A 367 16.10 19.37 -9.49
C LYS A 367 16.13 19.36 -11.02
N TRP A 368 15.50 18.38 -11.66
CA TRP A 368 15.42 18.30 -13.11
C TRP A 368 14.63 19.48 -13.71
N PHE A 369 13.43 19.77 -13.20
CA PHE A 369 12.63 20.92 -13.63
C PHE A 369 13.35 22.24 -13.42
N MET A 370 14.03 22.42 -12.28
CA MET A 370 14.85 23.61 -12.04
C MET A 370 15.99 23.74 -13.05
N SER A 371 16.68 22.64 -13.34
CA SER A 371 17.80 22.62 -14.29
C SER A 371 17.34 22.93 -15.71
N GLN A 372 16.20 22.37 -16.12
CA GLN A 372 15.56 22.71 -17.40
C GLN A 372 15.19 24.18 -17.49
N ARG A 373 14.52 24.73 -16.48
CA ARG A 373 14.10 26.14 -16.45
C ARG A 373 15.27 27.11 -16.49
N LEU A 374 16.40 26.74 -15.88
CA LEU A 374 17.61 27.57 -15.83
C LEU A 374 18.58 27.32 -16.99
N GLY A 375 18.31 26.30 -17.83
CA GLY A 375 19.19 25.89 -18.93
C GLY A 375 20.57 25.40 -18.48
N LYS A 376 20.72 24.97 -17.23
CA LYS A 376 21.99 24.46 -16.65
C LYS A 376 21.74 23.57 -15.45
N ASP A 377 22.67 22.67 -15.17
CA ASP A 377 22.58 21.78 -14.03
C ASP A 377 22.55 22.53 -12.69
N VAL A 378 21.59 22.14 -11.85
CA VAL A 378 21.42 22.66 -10.48
C VAL A 378 22.04 21.67 -9.49
N THR A 379 22.81 22.20 -8.54
CA THR A 379 23.41 21.43 -7.44
C THR A 379 22.34 20.96 -6.45
N TRP A 380 22.55 19.82 -5.80
CA TRP A 380 21.65 19.30 -4.77
C TRP A 380 21.30 20.31 -3.67
N ASP A 381 22.27 21.03 -3.12
CA ASP A 381 22.03 22.04 -2.07
C ASP A 381 20.99 23.09 -2.46
N LYS A 382 21.05 23.56 -3.71
CA LYS A 382 20.11 24.55 -4.25
C LYS A 382 18.74 23.95 -4.47
N ALA A 383 18.67 22.74 -5.03
CA ALA A 383 17.41 22.04 -5.26
C ALA A 383 16.69 21.72 -3.94
N VAL A 384 17.43 21.24 -2.93
CA VAL A 384 16.90 20.94 -1.60
C VAL A 384 16.36 22.20 -0.93
N GLN A 385 17.12 23.29 -0.93
CA GLN A 385 16.68 24.56 -0.33
C GLN A 385 15.40 25.08 -1.01
N ASP A 386 15.37 25.08 -2.35
CA ASP A 386 14.21 25.53 -3.13
C ASP A 386 12.97 24.66 -2.83
N TYR A 387 13.14 23.34 -2.86
CA TYR A 387 12.07 22.40 -2.58
C TYR A 387 11.52 22.53 -1.15
N ILE A 388 12.38 22.71 -0.14
CA ILE A 388 11.93 22.91 1.24
C ILE A 388 11.05 24.17 1.35
N LEU A 389 11.50 25.27 0.76
CA LEU A 389 10.83 26.57 0.87
C LEU A 389 9.53 26.62 0.06
N ASN A 390 9.51 26.04 -1.13
CA ASN A 390 8.43 26.24 -2.10
C ASN A 390 7.48 25.04 -2.24
N VAL A 391 7.89 23.85 -1.81
CA VAL A 391 7.07 22.63 -1.91
C VAL A 391 6.76 22.07 -0.52
N LEU A 392 7.79 21.68 0.24
CA LEU A 392 7.60 20.93 1.49
C LEU A 392 6.94 21.75 2.61
N THR A 393 7.16 23.07 2.64
CA THR A 393 6.60 23.98 3.64
C THR A 393 5.06 23.99 3.61
N TYR A 394 4.46 23.89 2.42
CA TYR A 394 3.01 23.94 2.23
C TYR A 394 2.34 22.56 2.29
N ARG A 395 3.12 21.47 2.33
CA ARG A 395 2.58 20.11 2.39
C ARG A 395 2.09 19.76 3.80
N GLN A 396 1.01 19.01 3.90
CA GLN A 396 0.50 18.48 5.17
C GLN A 396 1.31 17.26 5.66
N ASP A 397 1.17 16.88 6.93
CA ASP A 397 2.04 15.86 7.55
C ASP A 397 1.57 14.42 7.28
N GLU A 398 2.08 13.67 6.30
CA GLU A 398 1.53 12.32 5.97
C GLU A 398 1.68 11.26 7.05
N ARG A 399 2.66 11.40 7.94
CA ARG A 399 2.81 10.52 9.11
C ARG A 399 1.66 10.67 10.10
N ALA A 400 0.93 11.78 10.02
CA ALA A 400 -0.17 12.16 10.89
C ALA A 400 -1.35 12.73 10.08
N LEU A 401 -1.45 12.45 8.77
CA LEU A 401 -2.49 13.02 7.92
C LEU A 401 -3.78 12.26 8.15
N ILE A 402 -4.71 13.06 8.65
CA ILE A 402 -5.88 12.69 9.40
C ILE A 402 -6.89 13.74 8.98
N THR A 403 -7.90 13.35 8.21
CA THR A 403 -9.07 14.21 7.97
C THR A 403 -10.20 13.84 8.93
N SER A 404 -11.04 14.84 9.18
CA SER A 404 -11.95 14.98 10.31
C SER A 404 -12.90 13.80 10.54
N GLU A 405 -13.21 13.57 11.81
CA GLU A 405 -14.25 12.70 12.33
C GLU A 405 -15.50 12.70 11.44
N THR A 406 -15.76 11.58 10.77
CA THR A 406 -17.11 11.31 10.25
C THR A 406 -17.92 10.92 11.48
N SER A 407 -18.83 11.80 11.90
CA SER A 407 -19.77 11.50 12.98
C SER A 407 -20.46 10.17 12.67
N ALA A 408 -20.29 9.19 13.56
CA ALA A 408 -21.02 7.94 13.47
C ALA A 408 -22.51 8.27 13.47
N ILE A 409 -23.21 7.96 12.38
CA ILE A 409 -24.67 7.94 12.39
C ILE A 409 -25.03 6.82 13.36
N PRO A 410 -25.77 7.11 14.46
CA PRO A 410 -26.17 6.07 15.39
C PRO A 410 -27.03 5.07 14.61
N ILE A 411 -26.69 3.78 14.74
CA ILE A 411 -27.59 2.70 14.35
C ILE A 411 -28.82 2.88 15.24
N VAL A 412 -29.90 3.41 14.68
CA VAL A 412 -31.20 3.41 15.33
C VAL A 412 -31.64 1.95 15.35
N THR A 413 -31.41 1.28 16.48
CA THR A 413 -32.10 0.04 16.78
C THR A 413 -33.55 0.40 17.08
N ASP A 414 -34.39 0.42 16.05
CA ASP A 414 -35.83 0.51 16.23
C ASP A 414 -36.34 -0.79 16.88
N THR A 415 -36.31 -0.80 18.22
CA THR A 415 -37.26 -1.55 19.03
C THR A 415 -38.24 -0.55 19.61
N GLU A 416 -39.29 -0.26 18.85
CA GLU A 416 -40.65 0.04 19.33
C GLU A 416 -41.53 0.42 18.12
N PHE A 417 -42.30 -0.54 17.60
CA PHE A 417 -43.75 -0.45 17.39
C PHE A 417 -44.33 -1.82 17.00
#